data_AF-A0A178ENB2-F1
#
_entry.id   AF-A0A178ENB2-F1
#
_cell.length_a   1.000
_cell.length_b   1.000
_cell.length_c   1.000
_cell.angle_alpha   90.00
_cell.angle_beta   90.00
_cell.angle_gamma   90.00
#
_symmetry.space_group_name_H-M   'P 1'
#
loop_
_entity.id
_entity.type
_entity.pdbx_description
1 polymer ?
#
loop_
_entity_poly.entity_id
_entity_poly.type
_entity_poly.pdbx_seq_one_letter_code
_entity_poly.pdbx_strand_id
1 'polypeptide(L)'
;MRTRTSQKASYRNLHTTRPSLLQSRPPKSRDRGPKSNEDTQTDFSALDVLRNTATPATAIDACTSEGFALNNRMRINGSGLLLIGGEAFRWRPWLQEDASSNDRMTGKLLNAKHQWHVRDEAWGLLELVYPKPDLLIIGTGPTVVPIAPAVRQYLNGLGIRLEIQDTRNASAQFNLLATERGVGQVAAALIPIGWTESR
;
A
#
# COMPACT_ATOMS: atom_id res chain seq x y z
N MET A 1 60.73 -29.85 -7.40
CA MET A 1 59.67 -30.03 -6.37
C MET A 1 59.85 -28.98 -5.28
N ARG A 2 59.07 -27.91 -5.28
CA ARG A 2 58.95 -26.96 -4.15
C ARG A 2 57.48 -26.60 -4.02
N THR A 3 56.82 -27.18 -3.03
CA THR A 3 55.43 -26.89 -2.66
C THR A 3 55.41 -25.62 -1.80
N ARG A 4 54.72 -24.57 -2.27
CA ARG A 4 54.39 -23.39 -1.46
C ARG A 4 53.01 -23.59 -0.87
N THR A 5 52.94 -23.81 0.44
CA THR A 5 51.71 -23.92 1.20
C THR A 5 51.18 -22.51 1.50
N SER A 6 49.97 -22.20 1.01
CA SER A 6 49.29 -20.92 1.25
C SER A 6 48.75 -20.87 2.69
N GLN A 7 49.29 -19.99 3.53
CA GLN A 7 48.71 -19.68 4.85
C GLN A 7 47.44 -18.82 4.66
N LYS A 8 46.29 -19.34 5.09
CA LYS A 8 45.04 -18.56 5.19
C LYS A 8 45.14 -17.60 6.38
N ALA A 9 44.90 -16.31 6.12
CA ALA A 9 44.78 -15.31 7.15
C ALA A 9 43.57 -15.62 8.06
N SER A 10 43.82 -15.77 9.35
CA SER A 10 42.77 -15.91 10.37
C SER A 10 42.30 -14.50 10.75
N TYR A 11 41.11 -14.12 10.31
CA TYR A 11 40.46 -12.88 10.76
C TYR A 11 39.95 -13.09 12.18
N ARG A 12 40.59 -12.41 13.14
CA ARG A 12 40.24 -12.43 14.55
C ARG A 12 39.09 -11.45 14.78
N ASN A 13 37.85 -11.93 14.71
CA ASN A 13 36.68 -11.14 15.07
C ASN A 13 36.62 -10.98 16.60
N LEU A 14 36.88 -9.77 17.10
CA LEU A 14 36.73 -9.42 18.51
C LEU A 14 35.28 -8.98 18.76
N HIS A 15 34.38 -9.94 19.00
CA HIS A 15 33.07 -9.64 19.58
C HIS A 15 33.16 -9.68 21.11
N THR A 16 32.90 -8.55 21.78
CA THR A 16 32.84 -8.46 23.25
C THR A 16 31.40 -8.55 23.79
N THR A 17 30.49 -9.15 23.03
CA THR A 17 29.12 -9.36 23.48
C THR A 17 29.08 -10.61 24.36
N ARG A 18 28.90 -10.44 25.67
CA ARG A 18 28.56 -11.53 26.59
C ARG A 18 27.41 -12.33 25.98
N PRO A 19 27.51 -13.67 25.82
CA PRO A 19 26.35 -14.45 25.45
C PRO A 19 25.31 -14.24 26.53
N SER A 20 24.16 -13.72 26.14
CA SER A 20 23.01 -13.49 27.00
C SER A 20 22.50 -14.82 27.54
N LEU A 21 23.08 -15.30 28.64
CA LEU A 21 22.62 -16.47 29.40
C LEU A 21 21.31 -16.20 30.18
N LEU A 22 20.56 -15.17 29.81
CA LEU A 22 19.29 -14.77 30.41
C LEU A 22 18.16 -14.76 29.38
N GLN A 23 18.18 -15.66 28.41
CA GLN A 23 16.95 -15.96 27.68
C GLN A 23 16.06 -16.82 28.59
N SER A 24 15.05 -16.20 29.18
CA SER A 24 13.99 -16.92 29.88
C SER A 24 13.35 -17.90 28.90
N ARG A 25 13.28 -19.17 29.29
CA ARG A 25 12.54 -20.17 28.51
C ARG A 25 11.06 -19.77 28.50
N PRO A 26 10.35 -19.88 27.36
CA PRO A 26 8.92 -19.68 27.35
C PRO A 26 8.26 -20.61 28.38
N PRO A 27 7.30 -20.12 29.18
CA PRO A 27 6.69 -20.91 30.24
C PRO A 27 6.09 -22.19 29.65
N LYS A 28 6.39 -23.34 30.28
CA LYS A 28 5.85 -24.64 29.86
C LYS A 28 4.34 -24.77 30.13
N SER A 29 3.80 -23.90 30.98
CA SER A 29 2.39 -23.87 31.35
C SER A 29 1.75 -22.58 30.86
N ARG A 30 0.54 -22.70 30.32
CA ARG A 30 -0.35 -21.57 30.02
C ARG A 30 -1.25 -21.22 31.21
N ASP A 31 -1.01 -21.84 32.36
CA ASP A 31 -1.78 -21.61 33.56
C ASP A 31 -1.37 -20.26 34.17
N ARG A 32 -2.24 -19.26 33.95
CA ARG A 32 -2.08 -17.89 34.43
C ARG A 32 -2.65 -17.70 35.84
N GLY A 33 -2.87 -18.79 36.56
CA GLY A 33 -3.63 -18.77 37.81
C GLY A 33 -5.13 -18.60 37.54
N PRO A 34 -5.95 -18.54 38.60
CA PRO A 34 -7.38 -18.31 38.48
C PRO A 34 -7.64 -17.01 37.69
N LYS A 35 -8.74 -16.98 36.94
CA LYS A 35 -9.16 -15.75 36.24
C LYS A 35 -9.19 -14.60 37.24
N SER A 36 -8.41 -13.56 36.96
CA SER A 36 -8.49 -12.30 37.69
C SER A 36 -9.91 -11.75 37.57
N ASN A 37 -10.53 -11.44 38.72
CA ASN A 37 -11.83 -10.73 38.80
C ASN A 37 -11.67 -9.21 38.70
N GLU A 38 -10.49 -8.74 38.29
CA GLU A 38 -10.21 -7.32 38.09
C GLU A 38 -10.90 -6.85 36.81
N ASP A 39 -11.72 -5.79 36.89
CA ASP A 39 -12.35 -5.11 35.75
C ASP A 39 -11.33 -4.45 34.79
N THR A 40 -10.04 -4.62 35.04
CA THR A 40 -8.93 -4.12 34.19
C THR A 40 -8.50 -5.15 33.14
N GLN A 41 -9.30 -6.19 32.89
CA GLN A 41 -9.12 -7.02 31.70
C GLN A 41 -9.51 -6.18 30.49
N THR A 42 -8.53 -5.56 29.84
CA THR A 42 -8.75 -4.68 28.68
C THR A 42 -9.35 -5.51 27.55
N ASP A 43 -10.67 -5.42 27.38
CA ASP A 43 -11.33 -6.01 26.23
C ASP A 43 -10.92 -5.17 25.01
N PHE A 44 -10.05 -5.72 24.17
CA PHE A 44 -9.61 -5.06 22.93
C PHE A 44 -10.80 -4.74 22.01
N SER A 45 -11.94 -5.42 22.18
CA SER A 45 -13.16 -5.09 21.45
C SER A 45 -13.90 -3.86 22.00
N ALA A 46 -13.61 -3.45 23.25
CA ALA A 46 -14.12 -2.22 23.87
C ALA A 46 -13.24 -0.98 23.59
N LEU A 47 -12.04 -1.17 23.04
CA LEU A 47 -11.13 -0.09 22.59
C LEU A 47 -11.28 0.25 21.11
N ASP A 48 -12.22 -0.38 20.40
CA ASP A 48 -12.50 -0.10 19.01
C ASP A 48 -13.33 1.18 18.87
N VAL A 49 -12.64 2.32 18.93
CA VAL A 49 -13.24 3.66 18.84
C VAL A 49 -13.97 3.90 17.50
N LEU A 50 -13.68 3.08 16.48
CA LEU A 50 -14.27 3.20 15.14
C LEU A 50 -15.50 2.31 14.93
N ARG A 51 -15.92 1.53 15.93
CA ARG A 51 -17.04 0.58 15.82
C ARG A 51 -18.39 1.22 15.45
N ASN A 52 -18.54 2.53 15.69
CA ASN A 52 -19.74 3.30 15.34
C ASN A 52 -19.58 4.14 14.06
N THR A 53 -18.43 4.09 13.39
CA THR A 53 -18.21 4.77 12.11
C THR A 53 -18.54 3.80 10.98
N ALA A 54 -19.46 4.20 10.09
CA ALA A 54 -19.84 3.36 8.96
C ALA A 54 -18.65 3.22 8.01
N THR A 55 -18.20 1.99 7.79
CA THR A 55 -17.18 1.70 6.78
C THR A 55 -17.69 2.18 5.40
N PRO A 56 -16.86 2.87 4.61
CA PRO A 56 -17.23 3.31 3.27
C PRO A 56 -17.78 2.15 2.44
N ALA A 57 -18.84 2.37 1.67
CA ALA A 57 -19.38 1.37 0.73
C ALA A 57 -18.42 1.04 -0.44
N THR A 58 -17.26 1.70 -0.48
CA THR A 58 -16.17 1.47 -1.44
C THR A 58 -14.88 1.04 -0.76
N ALA A 59 -14.95 0.58 0.50
CA ALA A 59 -13.81 -0.04 1.16
C ALA A 59 -13.36 -1.30 0.41
N ILE A 60 -12.05 -1.49 0.36
CA ILE A 60 -11.40 -2.57 -0.40
C ILE A 60 -11.29 -3.81 0.48
N ASP A 61 -11.97 -4.88 0.12
CA ASP A 61 -11.90 -6.17 0.82
C ASP A 61 -10.67 -6.98 0.41
N ALA A 62 -10.34 -6.96 -0.89
CA ALA A 62 -9.23 -7.72 -1.42
C ALA A 62 -8.58 -7.04 -2.64
N CYS A 63 -7.25 -7.06 -2.65
CA CYS A 63 -6.44 -6.80 -3.83
C CYS A 63 -6.04 -8.13 -4.46
N THR A 64 -6.52 -8.40 -5.68
CA THR A 64 -6.22 -9.61 -6.46
C THR A 64 -5.15 -9.33 -7.51
N SER A 65 -4.68 -10.37 -8.21
CA SER A 65 -3.78 -10.17 -9.37
C SER A 65 -4.48 -9.35 -10.47
N GLU A 66 -5.76 -9.63 -10.70
CA GLU A 66 -6.53 -9.05 -11.80
C GLU A 66 -7.22 -7.70 -11.46
N GLY A 67 -7.21 -7.29 -10.18
CA GLY A 67 -7.84 -6.05 -9.75
C GLY A 67 -8.26 -6.04 -8.28
N PHE A 68 -9.51 -5.66 -8.00
CA PHE A 68 -10.00 -5.30 -6.67
C PHE A 68 -11.41 -5.83 -6.40
N ALA A 69 -11.65 -6.27 -5.16
CA ALA A 69 -12.97 -6.56 -4.63
C ALA A 69 -13.30 -5.54 -3.53
N LEU A 70 -14.51 -4.96 -3.59
CA LEU A 70 -15.01 -3.96 -2.65
C LEU A 70 -16.09 -4.57 -1.75
N ASN A 71 -16.31 -3.97 -0.57
CA ASN A 71 -17.25 -4.45 0.44
C ASN A 71 -18.73 -4.48 -0.02
N ASN A 72 -19.07 -3.68 -1.03
CA ASN A 72 -20.37 -3.70 -1.70
C ASN A 72 -20.54 -4.86 -2.70
N ARG A 73 -19.64 -5.87 -2.66
CA ARG A 73 -19.58 -7.04 -3.57
C ARG A 73 -19.21 -6.69 -5.02
N MET A 74 -18.88 -5.44 -5.32
CA MET A 74 -18.37 -5.06 -6.63
C MET A 74 -16.96 -5.63 -6.83
N ARG A 75 -16.69 -6.12 -8.04
CA ARG A 75 -15.36 -6.54 -8.47
C ARG A 75 -14.94 -5.76 -9.69
N ILE A 76 -13.75 -5.17 -9.62
CA ILE A 76 -13.14 -4.39 -10.69
C ILE A 76 -11.94 -5.19 -11.16
N ASN A 77 -12.00 -5.72 -12.39
CA ASN A 77 -10.95 -6.52 -13.00
C ASN A 77 -10.42 -5.82 -14.26
N GLY A 78 -9.18 -6.10 -14.64
CA GLY A 78 -8.58 -5.58 -15.87
C GLY A 78 -8.32 -4.07 -15.85
N SER A 79 -8.40 -3.43 -14.69
CA SER A 79 -8.12 -2.01 -14.53
C SER A 79 -7.58 -1.71 -13.14
N GLY A 80 -6.91 -0.58 -13.01
CA GLY A 80 -6.67 0.06 -11.74
C GLY A 80 -7.96 0.61 -11.16
N LEU A 81 -7.84 1.09 -9.93
CA LEU A 81 -8.94 1.60 -9.13
C LEU A 81 -8.60 3.00 -8.67
N LEU A 82 -9.46 3.96 -9.02
CA LEU A 82 -9.40 5.32 -8.51
C LEU A 82 -10.62 5.53 -7.61
N LEU A 83 -10.38 5.83 -6.33
CA LEU A 83 -11.39 6.06 -5.30
C LEU A 83 -11.37 7.53 -4.93
N ILE A 84 -12.47 8.24 -5.17
CA ILE A 84 -12.61 9.67 -4.87
C ILE A 84 -14.05 9.94 -4.42
N GLY A 85 -14.23 10.65 -3.31
CA GLY A 85 -15.56 11.08 -2.85
C GLY A 85 -16.50 9.92 -2.47
N GLY A 86 -15.94 8.75 -2.18
CA GLY A 86 -16.71 7.54 -1.88
C GLY A 86 -17.13 6.75 -3.12
N GLU A 87 -16.76 7.20 -4.32
CA GLU A 87 -17.03 6.50 -5.58
C GLU A 87 -15.80 5.75 -6.09
N ALA A 88 -16.03 4.70 -6.88
CA ALA A 88 -15.01 3.83 -7.44
C ALA A 88 -15.00 3.89 -8.97
N PHE A 89 -13.89 4.34 -9.54
CA PHE A 89 -13.68 4.50 -10.97
C PHE A 89 -12.67 3.47 -11.49
N ARG A 90 -12.95 2.91 -12.67
CA ARG A 90 -11.97 2.13 -13.42
C ARG A 90 -10.91 3.09 -13.94
N TRP A 91 -9.65 2.83 -13.62
CA TRP A 91 -8.56 3.71 -13.94
C TRP A 91 -7.44 2.96 -14.66
N ARG A 92 -7.02 3.43 -15.82
CA ARG A 92 -6.04 2.75 -16.68
C ARG A 92 -4.97 3.73 -17.16
N PRO A 93 -4.11 4.23 -16.25
CA PRO A 93 -3.11 5.24 -16.58
C PRO A 93 -2.01 4.75 -17.53
N TRP A 94 -1.95 3.43 -17.77
CA TRP A 94 -0.97 2.80 -18.66
C TRP A 94 -1.43 2.68 -20.11
N LEU A 95 -2.69 2.99 -20.41
CA LEU A 95 -3.18 3.00 -21.80
C LEU A 95 -2.70 4.27 -22.50
N GLN A 96 -2.23 4.11 -23.74
CA GLN A 96 -1.90 5.21 -24.63
C GLN A 96 -3.06 5.38 -25.63
N GLU A 97 -3.29 6.62 -26.08
CA GLU A 97 -4.40 6.99 -26.98
C GLU A 97 -4.42 6.17 -28.29
N ASP A 98 -3.26 5.71 -28.75
CA ASP A 98 -3.09 4.95 -30.00
C ASP A 98 -3.16 3.42 -29.83
N ALA A 99 -3.24 2.91 -28.60
CA ALA A 99 -3.29 1.48 -28.35
C ALA A 99 -4.74 0.99 -28.51
N SER A 100 -5.02 0.32 -29.64
CA SER A 100 -6.26 -0.45 -29.83
C SER A 100 -6.56 -1.22 -28.56
N SER A 101 -7.74 -0.98 -27.99
CA SER A 101 -8.27 -1.34 -26.68
C SER A 101 -8.12 -2.82 -26.29
N ASN A 102 -6.90 -3.33 -26.23
CA ASN A 102 -6.61 -4.62 -25.66
C ASN A 102 -6.64 -4.40 -24.16
N ASP A 103 -7.59 -5.08 -23.54
CA ASP A 103 -7.93 -5.08 -22.11
C ASP A 103 -6.82 -5.69 -21.24
N ARG A 104 -5.56 -5.41 -21.57
CA ARG A 104 -4.39 -5.99 -20.93
C ARG A 104 -3.95 -5.09 -19.80
N MET A 105 -3.72 -5.70 -18.64
CA MET A 105 -3.09 -5.10 -17.48
C MET A 105 -1.57 -4.98 -17.68
N THR A 106 -1.20 -4.44 -18.85
CA THR A 106 0.16 -4.30 -19.33
C THR A 106 0.29 -2.93 -19.98
N GLY A 107 1.37 -2.22 -19.72
CA GLY A 107 1.67 -0.96 -20.38
C GLY A 107 2.87 -0.31 -19.72
N LYS A 108 3.09 0.97 -20.03
CA LYS A 108 4.26 1.71 -19.56
C LYS A 108 3.86 2.74 -18.52
N LEU A 109 4.29 2.57 -17.28
CA LEU A 109 4.16 3.56 -16.20
C LEU A 109 5.51 4.04 -15.68
N LEU A 110 6.61 3.50 -16.18
CA LEU A 110 7.95 3.92 -15.77
C LEU A 110 8.58 4.83 -16.81
N ASN A 111 9.14 5.94 -16.35
CA ASN A 111 9.98 6.78 -17.19
C ASN A 111 11.38 6.14 -17.38
N ALA A 112 12.24 6.77 -18.19
CA ALA A 112 13.61 6.28 -18.43
C ALA A 112 14.49 6.18 -17.16
N LYS A 113 14.09 6.84 -16.07
CA LYS A 113 14.75 6.82 -14.75
C LYS A 113 14.13 5.80 -13.79
N HIS A 114 13.26 4.91 -14.27
CA HIS A 114 12.51 3.94 -13.46
C HIS A 114 11.65 4.60 -12.35
N GLN A 115 11.17 5.82 -12.61
CA GLN A 115 10.23 6.48 -11.72
C GLN A 115 8.82 6.33 -12.27
N TRP A 116 7.86 6.16 -11.37
CA TRP A 116 6.46 6.05 -11.68
C TRP A 116 5.93 7.38 -12.22
N HIS A 117 5.48 7.36 -13.47
CA HIS A 117 5.09 8.51 -14.25
C HIS A 117 3.79 8.21 -14.98
N VAL A 118 2.77 9.00 -14.66
CA VAL A 118 1.44 8.96 -15.26
C VAL A 118 1.21 10.29 -15.94
N ARG A 119 0.61 10.26 -17.14
CA ARG A 119 0.27 11.48 -17.86
C ARG A 119 -0.82 12.27 -17.15
N ASP A 120 -0.82 13.58 -17.33
CA ASP A 120 -1.72 14.50 -16.63
C ASP A 120 -3.19 14.20 -16.93
N GLU A 121 -3.53 13.74 -18.14
CA GLU A 121 -4.90 13.44 -18.53
C GLU A 121 -5.52 12.30 -17.70
N ALA A 122 -4.70 11.36 -17.22
CA ALA A 122 -5.17 10.28 -16.35
C ALA A 122 -5.57 10.78 -14.95
N TRP A 123 -5.23 12.02 -14.60
CA TRP A 123 -5.63 12.68 -13.35
C TRP A 123 -6.80 13.65 -13.52
N GLY A 124 -7.34 13.81 -14.74
CA GLY A 124 -8.35 14.83 -15.03
C GLY A 124 -9.57 14.83 -14.09
N LEU A 125 -9.95 13.67 -13.55
CA LEU A 125 -11.02 13.60 -12.54
C LEU A 125 -10.69 14.39 -11.26
N LEU A 126 -9.43 14.40 -10.82
CA LEU A 126 -8.99 15.18 -9.66
C LEU A 126 -9.07 16.68 -9.90
N GLU A 127 -8.99 17.15 -11.16
CA GLU A 127 -9.15 18.57 -11.50
C GLU A 127 -10.61 19.03 -11.39
N LEU A 128 -11.55 18.13 -11.66
CA LEU A 128 -12.99 18.43 -11.67
C LEU A 128 -13.65 18.30 -10.30
N VAL A 129 -13.11 17.47 -9.42
CA VAL A 129 -13.71 17.20 -8.10
C VAL A 129 -13.57 18.40 -7.16
N TYR A 130 -14.66 18.73 -6.44
CA TYR A 130 -14.68 19.69 -5.34
C TYR A 130 -15.56 19.16 -4.18
N PRO A 131 -15.13 19.30 -2.91
CA PRO A 131 -13.82 19.78 -2.46
C PRO A 131 -12.68 18.86 -2.92
N LYS A 132 -11.45 19.39 -3.03
CA LYS A 132 -10.28 18.57 -3.34
C LYS A 132 -10.00 17.63 -2.15
N PRO A 133 -9.57 16.37 -2.39
CA PRO A 133 -9.12 15.51 -1.31
C PRO A 133 -7.82 16.06 -0.70
N ASP A 134 -7.70 15.99 0.63
CA ASP A 134 -6.53 16.46 1.35
C ASP A 134 -5.32 15.53 1.14
N LEU A 135 -5.59 14.23 0.97
CA LEU A 135 -4.61 13.17 0.80
C LEU A 135 -5.00 12.22 -0.33
N LEU A 136 -4.06 11.95 -1.23
CA LEU A 136 -4.12 10.91 -2.24
C LEU A 136 -3.08 9.83 -1.95
N ILE A 137 -3.56 8.62 -1.71
CA ILE A 137 -2.72 7.44 -1.52
C ILE A 137 -2.54 6.76 -2.87
N ILE A 138 -1.30 6.57 -3.30
CA ILE A 138 -0.94 5.95 -4.57
C ILE A 138 -0.37 4.56 -4.30
N GLY A 139 -1.06 3.54 -4.78
CA GLY A 139 -0.62 2.15 -4.78
C GLY A 139 0.04 1.80 -6.12
N THR A 140 1.35 1.64 -6.16
CA THR A 140 2.11 1.43 -7.42
C THR A 140 2.14 -0.01 -7.92
N GLY A 141 1.30 -0.89 -7.37
CA GLY A 141 1.23 -2.31 -7.73
C GLY A 141 1.85 -3.22 -6.66
N PRO A 142 2.57 -4.28 -7.04
CA PRO A 142 3.12 -5.25 -6.09
C PRO A 142 4.27 -4.71 -5.24
N THR A 143 4.93 -3.63 -5.67
CA THR A 143 6.06 -3.02 -4.98
C THR A 143 5.97 -1.50 -5.04
N VAL A 144 6.63 -0.83 -4.09
CA VAL A 144 6.72 0.63 -4.04
C VAL A 144 7.68 1.11 -5.13
N VAL A 145 7.23 2.02 -5.99
CA VAL A 145 8.06 2.67 -7.01
C VAL A 145 8.19 4.17 -6.73
N PRO A 146 9.39 4.77 -6.82
CA PRO A 146 9.55 6.21 -6.65
C PRO A 146 8.74 7.00 -7.67
N ILE A 147 7.94 7.96 -7.22
CA ILE A 147 7.16 8.84 -8.12
C ILE A 147 8.05 9.86 -8.83
N ALA A 148 7.77 10.11 -10.11
CA ALA A 148 8.44 11.16 -10.87
C ALA A 148 8.17 12.55 -10.26
N PRO A 149 9.18 13.44 -10.15
CA PRO A 149 9.00 14.77 -9.57
C PRO A 149 7.91 15.60 -10.25
N ALA A 150 7.75 15.48 -11.57
CA ALA A 150 6.72 16.19 -12.34
C ALA A 150 5.30 15.84 -11.87
N VAL A 151 4.99 14.54 -11.72
CA VAL A 151 3.68 14.08 -11.23
C VAL A 151 3.43 14.58 -9.81
N ARG A 152 4.44 14.52 -8.94
CA ARG A 152 4.34 15.05 -7.57
C ARG A 152 4.06 16.56 -7.56
N GLN A 153 4.75 17.33 -8.39
CA GLN A 153 4.56 18.77 -8.49
C GLN A 153 3.16 19.12 -8.99
N TYR A 154 2.67 18.43 -10.02
CA TYR A 154 1.34 18.61 -10.57
C TYR A 154 0.25 18.35 -9.51
N LEU A 155 0.27 17.19 -8.85
CA LEU A 155 -0.76 16.85 -7.84
C LEU A 155 -0.68 17.74 -6.59
N ASN A 156 0.53 18.09 -6.13
CA ASN A 156 0.69 19.06 -5.05
C ASN A 156 0.17 20.45 -5.46
N GLY A 157 0.31 20.82 -6.74
CA GLY A 157 -0.23 22.07 -7.30
C GLY A 157 -1.76 22.13 -7.24
N LEU A 158 -2.44 20.98 -7.27
CA LEU A 158 -3.89 20.87 -7.01
C LEU A 158 -4.25 21.00 -5.52
N GLY A 159 -3.26 21.13 -4.63
CA GLY A 159 -3.44 21.19 -3.17
C GLY A 159 -3.53 19.83 -2.48
N ILE A 160 -3.23 18.74 -3.20
CA ILE A 160 -3.41 17.36 -2.73
C ILE A 160 -2.08 16.82 -2.17
N ARG A 161 -2.07 16.30 -0.94
CA ARG A 161 -0.87 15.63 -0.38
C ARG A 161 -0.76 14.22 -0.92
N LEU A 162 0.47 13.73 -1.11
CA LEU A 162 0.71 12.39 -1.66
C LEU A 162 1.34 11.44 -0.66
N GLU A 163 0.83 10.21 -0.64
CA GLU A 163 1.45 9.06 0.02
C GLU A 163 1.64 7.92 -1.00
N ILE A 164 2.83 7.32 -1.02
CA ILE A 164 3.19 6.31 -2.03
C ILE A 164 3.50 5.01 -1.32
N GLN A 165 2.79 3.95 -1.68
CA GLN A 165 2.95 2.61 -1.12
C GLN A 165 2.74 1.54 -2.21
N ASP A 166 2.98 0.28 -1.88
CA ASP A 166 2.48 -0.85 -2.64
C ASP A 166 0.97 -0.95 -2.45
N THR A 167 0.29 -1.53 -3.43
CA THR A 167 -1.19 -1.51 -3.51
C THR A 167 -1.86 -2.15 -2.30
N ARG A 168 -1.26 -3.19 -1.71
CA ARG A 168 -1.85 -3.86 -0.55
C ARG A 168 -1.86 -2.94 0.66
N ASN A 169 -0.74 -2.30 0.97
CA ASN A 169 -0.65 -1.39 2.10
C ASN A 169 -1.46 -0.11 1.85
N ALA A 170 -1.40 0.42 0.62
CA ALA A 170 -2.19 1.58 0.19
C ALA A 170 -3.70 1.34 0.41
N SER A 171 -4.20 0.15 0.04
CA SER A 171 -5.62 -0.20 0.22
C SER A 171 -6.03 -0.24 1.70
N ALA A 172 -5.20 -0.80 2.56
CA ALA A 172 -5.46 -0.88 3.99
C ALA A 172 -5.47 0.51 4.63
N GLN A 173 -4.50 1.35 4.25
CA GLN A 173 -4.41 2.72 4.76
C GLN A 173 -5.60 3.57 4.30
N PHE A 174 -6.01 3.44 3.03
CA PHE A 174 -7.20 4.12 2.54
C PHE A 174 -8.43 3.74 3.37
N ASN A 175 -8.68 2.44 3.58
CA ASN A 175 -9.83 1.98 4.34
C ASN A 175 -9.87 2.55 5.76
N LEU A 176 -8.71 2.61 6.43
CA LEU A 176 -8.57 3.19 7.76
C LEU A 176 -8.90 4.69 7.72
N LEU A 177 -8.19 5.47 6.91
CA LEU A 177 -8.34 6.92 6.91
C LEU A 177 -9.71 7.38 6.39
N ALA A 178 -10.28 6.67 5.40
CA ALA A 178 -11.61 6.96 4.87
C ALA A 178 -12.71 6.67 5.90
N THR A 179 -12.48 5.72 6.81
CA THR A 179 -13.38 5.43 7.94
C THR A 179 -13.25 6.50 9.03
N GLU A 180 -12.02 6.93 9.34
CA GLU A 180 -11.74 7.94 10.39
C GLU A 180 -12.12 9.37 10.00
N ARG A 181 -11.79 9.78 8.78
CA ARG A 181 -11.89 11.17 8.30
C ARG A 181 -12.99 11.40 7.28
N GLY A 182 -13.58 10.31 6.78
CA GLY A 182 -14.57 10.33 5.71
C GLY A 182 -13.93 10.29 4.32
N VAL A 183 -14.72 9.76 3.37
CA VAL A 183 -14.33 9.53 1.97
C VAL A 183 -14.08 10.79 1.15
N GLY A 184 -14.46 11.96 1.65
CA GLY A 184 -14.25 13.24 0.97
C GLY A 184 -12.83 13.80 1.16
N GLN A 185 -12.16 13.45 2.26
CA GLN A 185 -10.82 13.97 2.58
C GLN A 185 -9.69 13.10 2.03
N VAL A 186 -9.96 11.83 1.75
CA VAL A 186 -8.94 10.86 1.34
C VAL A 186 -9.37 10.20 0.04
N ALA A 187 -8.45 10.18 -0.93
CA ALA A 187 -8.59 9.48 -2.19
C ALA A 187 -7.52 8.40 -2.32
N ALA A 188 -7.75 7.41 -3.19
CA ALA A 188 -6.75 6.38 -3.51
C ALA A 188 -6.68 6.10 -5.01
N ALA A 189 -5.46 5.96 -5.54
CA ALA A 189 -5.18 5.60 -6.92
C ALA A 189 -4.31 4.34 -6.93
N LEU A 190 -4.89 3.20 -7.32
CA LEU A 190 -4.34 1.88 -7.08
C LEU A 190 -4.12 1.12 -8.40
N ILE A 191 -2.88 0.70 -8.62
CA ILE A 191 -2.50 -0.22 -9.68
C ILE A 191 -2.70 -1.66 -9.18
N PRO A 192 -3.30 -2.57 -9.97
CA PRO A 192 -3.49 -3.95 -9.55
C PRO A 192 -2.16 -4.68 -9.26
N ILE A 193 -2.18 -5.66 -8.36
CA ILE A 193 -0.97 -6.38 -7.96
C ILE A 193 -0.36 -7.18 -9.12
N GLY A 194 -1.19 -7.73 -10.00
CA GLY A 194 -0.75 -8.49 -11.18
C GLY A 194 -0.43 -7.64 -12.41
N TRP A 195 -0.51 -6.31 -12.31
CA TRP A 195 -0.11 -5.44 -13.41
C TRP A 195 1.39 -5.56 -13.68
N THR A 196 1.77 -5.54 -14.95
CA THR A 196 3.17 -5.69 -15.39
C THR A 196 3.59 -4.59 -16.35
N GLU A 197 4.80 -4.08 -16.18
CA GLU A 197 5.40 -3.12 -17.11
C GLU A 197 5.69 -3.83 -18.44
N SER A 198 5.17 -3.28 -19.54
CA SER A 198 5.51 -3.74 -20.89
C SER A 198 6.97 -3.35 -21.20
N ARG A 199 7.76 -4.33 -21.67
CA ARG A 199 9.14 -4.12 -22.10
C ARG A 199 9.22 -3.30 -23.38
#